data_AF-A0A1H0R1N5-F1
#
_entry.id   AF-A0A1H0R1N5-F1
#
_cell.length_a   1.000
_cell.length_b   1.000
_cell.length_c   1.000
_cell.angle_alpha   90.00
_cell.angle_beta   90.00
_cell.angle_gamma   90.00
#
_symmetry.space_group_name_H-M   'P 1'
#
loop_
_entity.id
_entity.type
_entity.pdbx_description
1 polymer ?
#
loop_
_entity_poly.entity_id
_entity_poly.type
_entity_poly.pdbx_seq_one_letter_code
_entity_poly.pdbx_strand_id
1 'polypeptide(L)'
;MRSGPDGDEVRAYATEHLGAEDGVLIVDETGFLNKGQSSAGVQRQYTRTAGRIEKAQVGVFLALATSRGRALIDRRLYLPERSWSHGPERRTAAGIPETVQLATKPRLASEMIAAAWTPGSPPPG
;
A
#
# COMPACT_ATOMS: atom_id res chain seq x y z
N MET A 1 1.75 6.42 4.48
CA MET A 1 0.75 6.12 5.51
C MET A 1 1.01 4.69 5.95
N ARG A 2 1.45 4.47 7.20
CA ARG A 2 1.50 3.10 7.75
C ARG A 2 0.08 2.56 7.81
N SER A 3 -0.09 1.25 7.68
CA SER A 3 -1.31 0.56 8.10
C SER A 3 -1.70 1.07 9.50
N GLY A 4 -2.98 1.44 9.68
CA GLY A 4 -3.53 1.67 11.03
C GLY A 4 -3.55 0.37 11.84
N PRO A 5 -4.01 0.40 13.11
CA PRO A 5 -4.08 -0.79 13.97
C PRO A 5 -4.75 -1.99 13.27
N ASP A 6 -5.74 -1.74 12.41
CA ASP A 6 -6.45 -2.75 11.61
C ASP A 6 -5.54 -3.60 10.69
N GLY A 7 -4.43 -3.04 10.19
CA GLY A 7 -3.57 -3.76 9.24
C GLY A 7 -2.71 -4.82 9.92
N ASP A 8 -2.23 -4.53 11.12
CA ASP A 8 -1.45 -5.47 11.91
C ASP A 8 -2.35 -6.60 12.46
N GLU A 9 -3.58 -6.28 12.85
CA GLU A 9 -4.60 -7.26 13.24
C GLU A 9 -4.98 -8.22 12.10
N VAL A 10 -5.25 -7.69 10.90
CA VAL A 10 -5.57 -8.52 9.72
C VAL A 10 -4.39 -9.41 9.35
N ARG A 11 -3.16 -8.92 9.46
CA ARG A 11 -1.96 -9.73 9.21
C ARG A 11 -1.81 -10.86 10.22
N ALA A 12 -1.99 -10.58 11.51
CA ALA A 12 -1.90 -11.59 12.56
C ALA A 12 -2.96 -12.68 12.33
N TYR A 13 -4.21 -12.27 12.11
CA TYR A 13 -5.32 -13.16 11.81
C TYR A 13 -5.05 -14.02 10.56
N ALA A 14 -4.61 -13.40 9.47
CA ALA A 14 -4.29 -14.10 8.22
C ALA A 14 -3.17 -15.12 8.42
N THR A 15 -2.11 -14.76 9.14
CA THR A 15 -0.98 -15.66 9.41
C THR A 15 -1.43 -16.87 10.23
N GLU A 16 -2.25 -16.65 11.26
CA GLU A 16 -2.79 -17.71 12.12
C GLU A 16 -3.70 -18.68 11.34
N HIS A 17 -4.58 -18.16 10.49
CA HIS A 17 -5.62 -18.97 9.85
C HIS A 17 -5.20 -19.56 8.49
N LEU A 18 -4.35 -18.85 7.73
CA LEU A 18 -3.86 -19.29 6.43
C LEU A 18 -2.53 -20.05 6.50
N GLY A 19 -1.78 -19.88 7.59
CA GLY A 19 -0.43 -20.43 7.76
C GLY A 19 0.66 -19.63 7.06
N ALA A 20 1.91 -19.95 7.40
CA ALA A 20 3.10 -19.30 6.85
C ALA A 20 4.08 -20.26 6.16
N GLU A 21 3.93 -21.58 6.32
CA GLU A 21 4.92 -22.56 5.85
C GLU A 21 5.08 -22.58 4.32
N ASP A 22 3.98 -22.35 3.59
CA ASP A 22 3.90 -22.25 2.12
C ASP A 22 3.50 -20.84 1.64
N GLY A 23 3.61 -19.85 2.53
CA GLY A 23 3.11 -18.50 2.29
C GLY A 23 3.97 -17.72 1.29
N VAL A 24 3.33 -17.14 0.26
CA VAL A 24 3.94 -16.19 -0.67
C VAL A 24 3.36 -14.80 -0.45
N LEU A 25 4.24 -13.80 -0.43
CA LEU A 25 3.87 -12.39 -0.39
C LEU A 25 3.72 -11.84 -1.81
N ILE A 26 2.55 -11.27 -2.10
CA ILE A 26 2.24 -10.70 -3.41
C ILE A 26 2.03 -9.19 -3.24
N VAL A 27 2.78 -8.41 -4.01
CA VAL A 27 2.60 -6.94 -4.09
C VAL A 27 1.86 -6.59 -5.38
N ASP A 28 0.85 -5.74 -5.26
CA ASP A 28 0.19 -5.12 -6.41
C ASP A 28 0.02 -3.61 -6.23
N GLU A 29 -0.02 -2.91 -7.37
CA GLU A 29 -0.41 -1.51 -7.45
C GLU A 29 -1.76 -1.39 -8.15
N THR A 30 -2.74 -0.82 -7.46
CA THR A 30 -4.07 -0.58 -8.03
C THR A 30 -4.37 0.92 -8.10
N GLY A 31 -4.84 1.36 -9.26
CA GLY A 31 -5.26 2.74 -9.50
C GLY A 31 -6.77 2.90 -9.37
N PHE A 32 -7.19 3.91 -8.62
CA PHE A 32 -8.57 4.29 -8.40
C PHE A 32 -8.84 5.62 -9.12
N LEU A 33 -9.66 5.59 -10.17
CA LEU A 33 -10.00 6.77 -10.95
C LEU A 33 -10.71 7.80 -10.06
N ASN A 34 -10.33 9.07 -10.22
CA ASN A 34 -10.88 10.14 -9.42
C ASN A 34 -11.07 11.40 -10.28
N LYS A 35 -12.25 12.02 -10.17
CA LYS A 35 -12.58 13.26 -10.90
C LYS A 35 -12.10 14.52 -10.16
N GLY A 36 -12.05 14.50 -8.82
CA GLY A 36 -11.66 15.61 -7.95
C GLY A 36 -10.15 15.77 -7.73
N GLN A 37 -9.74 16.84 -7.05
CA GLN A 37 -8.32 17.12 -6.75
C GLN A 37 -7.95 17.04 -5.26
N SER A 38 -8.96 16.93 -4.40
CA SER A 38 -8.81 17.04 -2.94
C SER A 38 -8.45 15.72 -2.26
N SER A 39 -8.67 14.58 -2.91
CA SER A 39 -8.35 13.28 -2.32
C SER A 39 -6.83 13.07 -2.23
N ALA A 40 -6.37 12.56 -1.09
CA ALA A 40 -4.97 12.22 -0.84
C ALA A 40 -4.35 11.41 -1.99
N GLY A 41 -3.13 11.71 -2.41
CA GLY A 41 -2.42 10.97 -3.46
C GLY A 41 -2.96 11.14 -4.89
N VAL A 42 -4.06 11.87 -5.11
CA VAL A 42 -4.62 12.05 -6.46
C VAL A 42 -3.70 12.91 -7.33
N GLN A 43 -3.41 12.42 -8.54
CA GLN A 43 -2.76 13.16 -9.62
C GLN A 43 -3.01 12.46 -10.97
N ARG A 44 -2.60 13.09 -12.08
CA ARG A 44 -2.52 12.40 -13.37
C ARG A 44 -1.33 11.43 -13.34
N GLN A 45 -1.61 10.15 -13.48
CA GLN A 45 -0.59 9.11 -13.51
C GLN A 45 -1.08 7.90 -14.31
N TYR A 46 -0.15 7.13 -14.87
CA TYR A 46 -0.51 5.86 -15.50
C TYR A 46 -1.07 4.93 -14.44
N THR A 47 -2.22 4.31 -14.73
CA THR A 47 -2.78 3.26 -13.89
C THR A 47 -2.96 2.00 -14.72
N ARG A 48 -2.54 0.86 -14.15
CA ARG A 48 -2.70 -0.44 -14.80
C ARG A 48 -4.18 -0.73 -15.08
N THR A 49 -5.05 -0.41 -14.12
CA THR A 49 -6.50 -0.63 -14.21
C THR A 49 -7.15 0.13 -15.37
N ALA A 50 -6.73 1.36 -15.68
CA ALA A 50 -7.31 2.13 -16.78
C ALA A 50 -6.55 1.98 -18.11
N GLY A 51 -5.35 1.39 -18.10
CA GLY A 51 -4.48 1.26 -19.27
C GLY A 51 -4.02 2.60 -19.86
N ARG A 52 -4.17 3.71 -19.12
CA ARG A 52 -3.85 5.07 -19.58
C ARG A 52 -3.43 5.98 -18.43
N ILE A 53 -2.88 7.13 -18.80
CA ILE A 53 -2.68 8.25 -17.87
C ILE A 53 -4.02 8.90 -17.62
N GLU A 54 -4.50 8.81 -16.39
CA GLU A 54 -5.73 9.46 -15.96
C GLU A 54 -5.55 10.03 -14.56
N LYS A 55 -6.47 10.91 -14.15
CA LYS A 55 -6.50 11.36 -12.77
C LYS A 55 -6.91 10.19 -11.87
N ALA A 56 -5.99 9.77 -11.01
CA ALA A 56 -6.20 8.61 -10.15
C ALA A 56 -5.42 8.73 -8.85
N GLN A 57 -5.94 8.06 -7.84
CA GLN A 57 -5.25 7.69 -6.61
C GLN A 57 -4.63 6.31 -6.81
N VAL A 58 -3.43 6.04 -6.27
CA VAL A 58 -2.80 4.72 -6.39
C VAL A 58 -2.52 4.16 -5.00
N GLY A 59 -3.01 2.95 -4.74
CA GLY A 59 -2.65 2.16 -3.56
C GLY A 59 -1.61 1.09 -3.91
N VAL A 60 -0.69 0.85 -2.99
CA VAL A 60 0.18 -0.33 -2.96
C VAL A 60 -0.40 -1.30 -1.93
N PHE A 61 -0.57 -2.55 -2.34
CA PHE A 61 -1.22 -3.58 -1.54
C PHE A 61 -0.27 -4.78 -1.39
N LEU A 62 -0.27 -5.37 -0.21
CA LEU A 62 0.44 -6.61 0.08
C LEU A 62 -0.58 -7.68 0.48
N ALA A 63 -0.50 -8.84 -0.16
CA ALA A 63 -1.31 -10.00 0.18
C ALA A 63 -0.43 -11.18 0.60
N LEU A 64 -0.91 -11.95 1.59
CA LEU A 64 -0.42 -13.29 1.89
C LEU A 64 -1.28 -14.28 1.11
N ALA A 65 -0.65 -15.18 0.36
CA ALA A 65 -1.30 -16.29 -0.32
C ALA A 65 -0.66 -17.61 0.12
N THR A 66 -1.47 -18.59 0.49
CA THR A 66 -1.08 -19.96 0.86
C THR A 66 -1.99 -20.93 0.12
N SER A 67 -1.74 -22.23 0.25
CA SER A 67 -2.65 -23.28 -0.22
C SER A 67 -4.06 -23.19 0.38
N ARG A 68 -4.20 -22.55 1.56
CA ARG A 68 -5.49 -22.40 2.26
C ARG A 68 -6.28 -21.17 1.82
N GLY A 69 -5.67 -20.22 1.11
CA GLY A 69 -6.35 -19.03 0.62
C GLY A 69 -5.45 -17.81 0.52
N ARG A 70 -6.06 -16.63 0.47
CA ARG A 70 -5.33 -15.36 0.38
C ARG A 70 -6.04 -14.24 1.14
N ALA A 71 -5.25 -13.35 1.73
CA ALA A 71 -5.74 -12.18 2.43
C ALA A 71 -4.85 -10.96 2.16
N LEU A 72 -5.44 -9.78 2.15
CA LEU A 72 -4.72 -8.51 2.02
C LEU A 72 -4.25 -8.09 3.42
N ILE A 73 -2.93 -8.03 3.63
CA ILE A 73 -2.29 -7.89 4.95
C ILE A 73 -1.60 -6.53 5.18
N ASP A 74 -1.45 -5.69 4.16
CA ASP A 74 -1.00 -4.30 4.29
C ASP A 74 -1.51 -3.50 3.08
N ARG A 75 -1.83 -2.23 3.30
CA ARG A 75 -2.29 -1.28 2.28
C ARG A 75 -1.70 0.08 2.57
N ARG A 76 -1.02 0.65 1.59
CA ARG A 76 -0.43 1.98 1.70
C ARG A 76 -0.81 2.84 0.51
N LEU A 77 -1.20 4.08 0.80
CA LEU A 77 -1.48 5.07 -0.22
C LEU A 77 -0.16 5.65 -0.76
N TYR A 78 0.02 5.64 -2.08
CA TYR A 78 1.13 6.34 -2.72
C TYR A 78 0.85 7.85 -2.76
N LEU A 79 1.79 8.63 -2.21
CA LEU A 79 1.78 10.09 -2.22
C LEU A 79 2.92 10.58 -3.12
N PRO A 80 2.62 10.99 -4.37
CA PRO A 80 3.64 11.45 -5.30
C PRO A 80 4.32 12.72 -4.81
N GLU A 81 5.65 12.65 -4.61
CA GLU A 81 6.45 13.74 -4.05
C GLU A 81 6.18 15.07 -4.74
N ARG A 82 6.36 15.16 -6.06
CA ARG A 82 6.20 16.43 -6.79
C ARG A 82 4.88 17.17 -6.52
N SER A 83 3.79 16.42 -6.32
CA SER A 83 2.44 16.97 -6.17
C SER A 83 2.00 17.11 -4.70
N TRP A 84 2.74 16.49 -3.76
CA TRP A 84 2.33 16.37 -2.36
C TRP A 84 3.43 16.74 -1.34
N SER A 85 4.67 17.00 -1.76
CA SER A 85 5.78 17.42 -0.88
C SER A 85 5.73 18.91 -0.55
N HIS A 86 5.32 19.77 -1.50
CA HIS A 86 5.40 21.23 -1.40
C HIS A 86 4.09 21.92 -1.00
N GLY A 87 3.01 21.17 -0.77
CA GLY A 87 1.68 21.72 -0.49
C GLY A 87 1.18 21.37 0.91
N PRO A 88 1.66 22.02 1.99
CA PRO A 88 1.18 21.77 3.35
C PRO A 88 -0.33 21.99 3.45
N GLU A 89 -0.88 23.04 2.84
CA GLU A 89 -2.32 23.28 2.78
C GLU A 89 -3.09 22.13 2.12
N ARG A 90 -2.56 21.59 1.02
CA ARG A 90 -3.17 20.47 0.30
C ARG A 90 -3.12 19.18 1.11
N ARG A 91 -2.03 18.94 1.84
CA ARG A 91 -1.91 17.80 2.78
C ARG A 91 -2.92 17.93 3.91
N THR A 92 -3.02 19.11 4.52
CA THR A 92 -3.98 19.40 5.60
C THR A 92 -5.42 19.23 5.12
N ALA A 93 -5.77 19.79 3.97
CA ALA A 93 -7.11 19.65 3.38
C ALA A 93 -7.46 18.19 3.05
N ALA A 94 -6.47 17.35 2.72
CA ALA A 94 -6.64 15.92 2.48
C ALA A 94 -6.51 15.06 3.75
N GLY A 95 -6.33 15.67 4.92
CA GLY A 95 -6.17 14.98 6.21
C GLY A 95 -4.88 14.18 6.35
N ILE A 96 -3.80 14.54 5.62
CA ILE A 96 -2.50 13.87 5.69
C ILE A 96 -1.65 14.51 6.78
N PRO A 97 -1.32 13.81 7.89
CA PRO A 97 -0.44 14.33 8.93
C PRO A 97 0.94 14.71 8.38
N GLU A 98 1.59 15.72 8.95
CA GLU A 98 2.94 16.17 8.56
C GLU A 98 3.99 15.08 8.77
N THR A 99 3.78 14.22 9.77
CA THR A 99 4.66 13.08 10.10
C THR A 99 4.69 12.01 9.01
N VAL A 100 3.74 12.00 8.08
CA VAL A 100 3.74 11.08 6.94
C VAL A 100 4.88 11.44 5.99
N GLN A 101 5.87 10.57 5.93
CA GLN A 101 6.92 10.64 4.92
C GLN A 101 6.40 10.11 3.59
N LEU A 102 6.74 10.81 2.51
CA LEU A 102 6.44 10.39 1.14
C LEU A 102 7.48 9.35 0.73
N ALA A 103 7.05 8.39 -0.09
CA ALA A 103 7.90 7.32 -0.56
C ALA A 103 7.46 6.90 -1.96
N THR A 104 8.42 6.43 -2.76
CA THR A 104 8.12 5.80 -4.05
C THR A 104 7.35 4.50 -3.86
N LYS A 105 6.60 4.06 -4.86
CA LYS A 105 5.84 2.81 -4.78
C LYS A 105 6.72 1.58 -4.55
N PRO A 106 7.90 1.43 -5.20
CA PRO A 106 8.83 0.34 -4.88
C PRO A 106 9.33 0.40 -3.43
N ARG A 107 9.61 1.60 -2.91
CA ARG A 107 10.01 1.74 -1.51
C ARG A 107 8.89 1.34 -0.55
N LEU A 108 7.65 1.76 -0.82
CA LEU A 108 6.49 1.32 -0.05
C LEU A 108 6.37 -0.21 -0.06
N ALA A 109 6.49 -0.85 -1.23
CA ALA A 109 6.45 -2.29 -1.36
C ALA A 109 7.54 -2.98 -0.52
N SER A 110 8.80 -2.54 -0.61
CA SER A 110 9.90 -3.09 0.17
C SER A 110 9.69 -2.93 1.68
N GLU A 111 9.20 -1.77 2.13
CA GLU A 111 8.88 -1.53 3.54
C GLU A 111 7.69 -2.38 4.03
N MET A 112 6.72 -2.66 3.15
CA MET A 112 5.58 -3.54 3.47
C MET A 112 6.05 -5.00 3.61
N ILE A 113 6.88 -5.47 2.67
CA ILE A 113 7.47 -6.82 2.72
C ILE A 113 8.33 -6.99 3.97
N ALA A 114 9.23 -6.04 4.24
CA ALA A 114 10.09 -6.08 5.42
C ALA A 114 9.29 -6.07 6.72
N ALA A 115 8.19 -5.30 6.79
CA ALA A 115 7.32 -5.30 7.96
C ALA A 115 6.56 -6.63 8.11
N ALA A 116 6.17 -7.29 7.01
CA ALA A 116 5.49 -8.58 7.04
C ALA A 116 6.41 -9.74 7.39
N TRP A 117 7.72 -9.56 7.20
CA TRP A 117 8.72 -10.54 7.57
C TRP A 117 8.86 -10.63 9.10
N THR A 118 8.58 -11.81 9.65
CA THR A 118 8.94 -12.15 11.03
C THR A 118 10.19 -13.04 11.02
N PRO A 119 11.24 -12.75 11.83
CA PRO A 119 12.41 -13.62 11.93
C PRO A 119 12.00 -15.07 12.25
N GLY A 120 12.37 -16.03 11.40
CA GLY A 120 12.00 -17.45 11.52
C GLY A 120 11.13 -18.01 10.38
N SER A 121 10.59 -17.16 9.50
CA SER A 121 9.97 -17.61 8.25
C SER A 121 11.02 -18.14 7.27
N PRO A 122 10.78 -19.25 6.54
CA PRO A 122 11.68 -19.67 5.46
C PRO A 122 11.76 -18.57 4.40
N PRO A 123 12.92 -18.41 3.73
CA PRO A 123 13.07 -17.40 2.70
C PRO A 123 12.17 -17.71 1.49
N PRO A 124 11.60 -16.68 0.84
CA PRO A 124 10.88 -16.86 -0.41
C PRO A 124 11.88 -17.43 -1.42
N GLY A 125 11.49 -18.56 -2.02
CA GLY A 125 12.29 -19.28 -3.01
C GLY A 125 12.59 -18.48 -4.27
#